data_AF-A0A1F4V1H7-F1
#
_entry.id   AF-A0A1F4V1H7-F1
#
_cell.length_a   1.000
_cell.length_b   1.000
_cell.length_c   1.000
_cell.angle_alpha   90.00
_cell.angle_beta   90.00
_cell.angle_gamma   90.00
#
_symmetry.space_group_name_H-M   'P 1'
#
loop_
_entity.id
_entity.type
_entity.pdbx_description
1 polymer ?
#
loop_
_entity_poly.entity_id
_entity_poly.type
_entity_poly.pdbx_seq_one_letter_code
_entity_poly.pdbx_strand_id
1 'polypeptide(L)'
;MKIIRDEIISYREMCDLEKKQTLQRGMNYRLNPSYSVILMSQRLNAPYLDKIYPDGITIEYEGHDIPKRGFYHNQKLEDQPDILPSGKLTQNGLFVKAVNDTKQGLRQVEVVKVYEKIMNGVWSFKGCFNLIDYKVVESQKRKVFRFILQLSYTQNLDISVMGQNIPQIRLIPLEVKKEVWKRDKGKCVICGATTNLHFDHDLPFSKGGTSLTEKNVKLLCLKHNLEKSAKIE
;
A
#
# COMPACT_ATOMS: atom_id res chain seq x y z
N MET A 1 -11.26 -10.70 11.85
CA MET A 1 -11.77 -9.71 10.87
C MET A 1 -11.15 -10.05 9.52
N LYS A 2 -11.97 -10.36 8.51
CA LYS A 2 -11.48 -10.62 7.15
C LYS A 2 -10.99 -9.28 6.61
N ILE A 3 -9.68 -9.14 6.40
CA ILE A 3 -9.13 -7.90 5.84
C ILE A 3 -9.42 -7.94 4.34
N ILE A 4 -10.20 -6.98 3.86
CA ILE A 4 -10.62 -6.93 2.46
C ILE A 4 -9.75 -5.90 1.75
N ARG A 5 -9.19 -6.27 0.60
CA ARG A 5 -8.41 -5.33 -0.22
C ARG A 5 -9.29 -4.14 -0.62
N ASP A 6 -8.68 -2.97 -0.66
CA ASP A 6 -9.31 -1.71 -1.02
C ASP A 6 -10.42 -1.26 -0.05
N GLU A 7 -10.45 -1.85 1.16
CA GLU A 7 -11.18 -1.31 2.31
C GLU A 7 -10.69 0.11 2.64
N ILE A 8 -11.65 0.99 2.90
CA ILE A 8 -11.42 2.38 3.28
C ILE A 8 -11.45 2.47 4.78
N ILE A 9 -10.38 3.02 5.35
CA ILE A 9 -10.20 3.19 6.77
C ILE A 9 -9.73 4.61 7.09
N SER A 10 -10.17 5.13 8.23
CA SER A 10 -9.62 6.34 8.81
C SER A 10 -8.21 6.10 9.35
N TYR A 11 -7.47 7.18 9.60
CA TYR A 11 -6.17 7.09 10.28
C TYR A 11 -6.28 6.42 11.66
N ARG A 12 -7.38 6.68 12.39
CA ARG A 12 -7.59 6.10 13.71
C ARG A 12 -7.82 4.60 13.64
N GLU A 13 -8.71 4.15 12.76
CA GLU A 13 -8.96 2.73 12.52
C GLU A 13 -7.70 1.99 12.08
N MET A 14 -6.88 2.60 11.20
CA MET A 14 -5.57 2.03 10.83
C MET A 14 -4.65 1.83 12.03
N CYS A 15 -4.57 2.82 12.93
CA CYS A 15 -3.78 2.71 14.16
C CYS A 15 -4.31 1.60 15.07
N ASP A 16 -5.64 1.49 15.21
CA ASP A 16 -6.30 0.46 16.02
C ASP A 16 -6.09 -0.95 15.46
N LEU A 17 -6.20 -1.13 14.13
CA LEU A 17 -5.91 -2.39 13.45
C LEU A 17 -4.47 -2.86 13.66
N GLU A 18 -3.53 -1.91 13.67
CA GLU A 18 -2.11 -2.18 13.91
C GLU A 18 -1.73 -2.18 15.40
N LYS A 19 -2.71 -2.03 16.30
CA LYS A 19 -2.56 -1.98 17.76
C LYS A 19 -1.52 -0.95 18.21
N LYS A 20 -1.57 0.24 17.61
CA LYS A 20 -0.71 1.38 17.96
C LYS A 20 -1.56 2.60 18.31
N GLN A 21 -1.04 3.44 19.21
CA GLN A 21 -1.68 4.73 19.48
C GLN A 21 -1.52 5.69 18.30
N THR A 22 -0.32 5.72 17.69
CA THR A 22 0.00 6.53 16.51
C THR A 22 0.99 5.79 15.61
N LEU A 23 0.90 6.06 14.31
CA LEU A 23 1.91 5.71 13.31
C LEU A 23 2.62 6.98 12.86
N GLN A 24 3.81 7.21 13.41
CA GLN A 24 4.61 8.44 13.20
C GLN A 24 5.55 8.36 12.00
N ARG A 25 5.72 7.17 11.43
CA ARG A 25 6.71 6.85 10.39
C ARG A 25 5.99 6.18 9.22
N GLY A 26 6.43 6.45 7.99
CA GLY A 26 5.87 5.85 6.78
C GLY A 26 6.09 4.33 6.72
N MET A 27 7.30 3.87 6.96
CA MET A 27 7.74 2.49 7.03
C MET A 27 7.97 2.05 8.48
N ASN A 28 7.53 0.82 8.79
CA ASN A 28 7.61 0.22 10.12
C ASN A 28 7.92 -1.27 9.98
N TYR A 29 9.20 -1.61 10.13
CA TYR A 29 9.71 -2.98 10.10
C TYR A 29 9.19 -3.77 11.31
N ARG A 30 8.56 -4.91 11.05
CA ARG A 30 8.01 -5.81 12.08
C ARG A 30 7.24 -5.08 13.17
N LEU A 31 6.40 -4.12 12.75
CA LEU A 31 5.44 -3.45 13.62
C LEU A 31 4.55 -4.48 14.34
N ASN A 32 4.32 -5.59 13.65
CA ASN A 32 3.82 -6.85 14.14
C ASN A 32 4.91 -7.95 14.02
N PRO A 33 4.96 -8.95 14.90
CA PRO A 33 5.91 -10.06 14.78
C PRO A 33 5.88 -10.81 13.45
N SER A 34 4.76 -10.82 12.70
CA SER A 34 4.64 -11.58 11.44
C SER A 34 4.73 -10.72 10.17
N TYR A 35 4.67 -9.40 10.26
CA TYR A 35 4.71 -8.52 9.08
C TYR A 35 5.18 -7.10 9.41
N SER A 36 5.65 -6.42 8.37
CA SER A 36 5.96 -4.99 8.37
C SER A 36 4.79 -4.16 7.83
N VAL A 37 4.80 -2.85 8.06
CA VAL A 37 3.77 -1.92 7.59
C VAL A 37 4.40 -0.74 6.85
N ILE A 38 3.82 -0.38 5.71
CA ILE A 38 4.17 0.81 4.94
C ILE A 38 2.93 1.68 4.70
N LEU A 39 3.11 2.99 4.84
CA LEU A 39 2.16 4.04 4.56
C LEU A 39 2.58 4.76 3.28
N MET A 40 2.04 4.31 2.16
CA MET A 40 2.33 4.79 0.80
C MET A 40 1.55 6.07 0.48
N SER A 41 2.16 6.97 -0.29
CA SER A 41 1.45 8.11 -0.87
C SER A 41 1.95 8.46 -2.27
N GLN A 42 1.05 8.41 -3.26
CA GLN A 42 1.31 8.87 -4.64
C GLN A 42 0.77 10.28 -4.90
N ARG A 43 0.55 11.09 -3.85
CA ARG A 43 0.03 12.46 -3.99
C ARG A 43 1.11 13.36 -4.60
N LEU A 44 0.71 14.35 -5.40
CA LEU A 44 1.63 15.32 -6.03
C LEU A 44 2.62 15.96 -5.05
N ASN A 45 2.19 16.25 -3.82
CA ASN A 45 3.02 16.87 -2.78
C ASN A 45 3.50 15.85 -1.73
N ALA A 46 3.53 14.56 -2.05
CA ALA A 46 4.06 13.54 -1.14
C ALA A 46 5.58 13.75 -0.96
N PRO A 47 6.12 13.58 0.26
CA PRO A 47 7.54 13.75 0.53
C PRO A 47 8.43 12.67 -0.10
N TYR A 48 7.83 11.59 -0.59
CA TYR A 48 8.47 10.40 -1.15
C TYR A 48 7.83 10.09 -2.50
N LEU A 49 8.64 9.64 -3.46
CA LEU A 49 8.16 9.36 -4.82
C LEU A 49 7.77 7.88 -4.97
N ASP A 50 6.72 7.46 -4.28
CA ASP A 50 6.19 6.10 -4.40
C ASP A 50 5.53 5.87 -5.76
N LYS A 51 5.66 4.68 -6.32
CA LYS A 51 5.09 4.33 -7.63
C LYS A 51 4.52 2.93 -7.65
N ILE A 52 3.46 2.75 -8.43
CA ILE A 52 2.99 1.44 -8.87
C ILE A 52 3.52 1.23 -10.29
N TYR A 53 4.12 0.07 -10.54
CA TYR A 53 4.59 -0.28 -11.87
C TYR A 53 3.43 -0.56 -12.85
N PRO A 54 3.66 -0.53 -14.17
CA PRO A 54 2.62 -0.79 -15.17
C PRO A 54 1.93 -2.16 -15.05
N ASP A 55 2.58 -3.13 -14.40
CA ASP A 55 2.00 -4.45 -14.11
C ASP A 55 0.83 -4.38 -13.10
N GLY A 56 0.64 -3.23 -12.44
CA GLY A 56 -0.45 -2.99 -11.50
C GLY A 56 -0.42 -3.87 -10.25
N ILE A 57 0.69 -4.53 -9.97
CA ILE A 57 0.86 -5.44 -8.82
C ILE A 57 2.21 -5.25 -8.11
N THR A 58 3.14 -4.51 -8.71
CA THR A 58 4.44 -4.17 -8.13
C THR A 58 4.47 -2.71 -7.68
N ILE A 59 4.99 -2.49 -6.48
CA ILE A 59 5.18 -1.17 -5.86
C ILE A 59 6.68 -0.91 -5.73
N GLU A 60 7.10 0.29 -6.12
CA GLU A 60 8.39 0.87 -5.74
C GLU A 60 8.15 1.92 -4.64
N TYR A 61 8.68 1.65 -3.45
CA TYR A 61 8.51 2.51 -2.27
C TYR A 61 9.84 3.19 -1.90
N GLU A 62 9.84 4.50 -1.67
CA GLU A 62 11.05 5.22 -1.24
C GLU A 62 11.32 4.99 0.25
N GLY A 63 12.57 4.72 0.60
CA GLY A 63 12.99 4.59 1.99
C GLY A 63 12.84 5.89 2.79
N HIS A 64 13.22 5.82 4.06
CA HIS A 64 13.14 6.95 4.98
C HIS A 64 14.37 7.82 5.02
N ASP A 65 14.14 9.11 5.27
CA ASP A 65 15.19 10.08 5.53
C ASP A 65 15.75 9.95 6.95
N ILE A 66 16.93 10.52 7.17
CA ILE A 66 17.47 10.76 8.51
C ILE A 66 16.46 11.51 9.39
N PRO A 67 16.43 11.33 10.73
CA PRO A 67 15.56 12.13 11.60
C PRO A 67 15.87 13.63 11.54
N LYS A 68 14.86 14.48 11.75
CA LYS A 68 15.04 15.94 11.76
C LYS A 68 15.79 16.36 13.03
N ARG A 69 16.94 17.03 12.86
CA ARG A 69 17.82 17.46 13.97
C ARG A 69 17.64 18.92 14.42
N GLY A 70 16.80 19.69 13.73
CA GLY A 70 16.56 21.10 14.05
C GLY A 70 15.67 21.78 13.01
N PHE A 71 15.28 23.05 13.26
CA PHE A 71 14.35 23.79 12.39
C PHE A 71 14.86 23.94 10.95
N TYR A 72 16.14 24.33 10.80
CA TYR A 72 16.80 24.58 9.51
C TYR A 72 17.36 23.32 8.83
N HIS A 73 17.27 22.16 9.48
CA HIS A 73 17.80 20.93 8.93
C HIS A 73 16.89 20.37 7.84
N ASN A 74 17.40 20.32 6.61
CA ASN A 74 16.72 19.73 5.48
C ASN A 74 17.22 18.30 5.22
N GLN A 75 16.43 17.32 5.67
CA GLN A 75 16.75 15.90 5.54
C GLN A 75 16.88 15.45 4.07
N LYS A 76 16.26 16.18 3.13
CA LYS A 76 16.31 15.89 1.68
C LYS A 76 17.62 16.32 1.01
N LEU A 77 18.58 16.83 1.76
CA LEU A 77 19.94 17.12 1.26
C LEU A 77 20.96 16.04 1.66
N GLU A 78 20.54 15.03 2.41
CA GLU A 78 21.42 13.97 2.91
C GLU A 78 20.99 12.60 2.40
N ASP A 79 21.97 11.74 2.16
CA ASP A 79 21.76 10.33 1.80
C ASP A 79 20.94 9.62 2.88
N GLN A 80 20.06 8.72 2.44
CA GLN A 80 19.33 7.87 3.38
C GLN A 80 20.28 6.86 4.01
N PRO A 81 20.31 6.74 5.35
CA PRO A 81 21.15 5.76 6.01
C PRO A 81 20.43 4.41 6.13
N ASP A 82 21.19 3.33 6.04
CA ASP A 82 20.83 2.00 6.51
C ASP A 82 21.29 1.75 7.96
N ILE A 83 22.32 2.44 8.43
CA ILE A 83 22.89 2.33 9.78
C ILE A 83 22.97 3.71 10.45
N LEU A 84 22.59 3.78 11.72
CA LEU A 84 22.79 4.96 12.57
C LEU A 84 24.24 5.09 13.02
N PRO A 85 24.74 6.29 13.40
CA PRO A 85 26.08 6.44 13.97
C PRO A 85 26.36 5.54 15.18
N SER A 86 25.31 5.13 15.90
CA SER A 86 25.42 4.18 17.02
C SER A 86 25.61 2.71 16.59
N GLY A 87 25.72 2.41 15.30
CA GLY A 87 25.78 1.05 14.75
C GLY A 87 24.44 0.30 14.65
N LYS A 88 23.33 0.91 15.11
CA LYS A 88 22.00 0.30 15.01
C LYS A 88 21.44 0.45 13.60
N LEU A 89 20.81 -0.59 13.07
CA LEU A 89 20.11 -0.52 11.78
C LEU A 89 18.96 0.49 11.84
N THR A 90 18.82 1.28 10.78
CA THR A 90 17.65 2.12 10.53
C THR A 90 16.51 1.25 10.02
N GLN A 91 15.34 1.84 9.79
CA GLN A 91 14.26 1.13 9.10
C GLN A 91 14.68 0.68 7.70
N ASN A 92 15.43 1.50 6.97
CA ASN A 92 15.99 1.11 5.67
C ASN A 92 16.91 -0.10 5.83
N GLY A 93 17.84 -0.05 6.80
CA GLY A 93 18.76 -1.16 7.04
C GLY A 93 18.08 -2.46 7.43
N LEU A 94 16.99 -2.40 8.19
CA LEU A 94 16.19 -3.58 8.54
C LEU A 94 15.50 -4.20 7.30
N PHE A 95 14.94 -3.37 6.42
CA PHE A 95 14.34 -3.84 5.16
C PHE A 95 15.41 -4.40 4.21
N VAL A 96 16.56 -3.72 4.08
CA VAL A 96 17.72 -4.19 3.29
C VAL A 96 18.20 -5.55 3.80
N LYS A 97 18.41 -5.67 5.12
CA LYS A 97 18.81 -6.93 5.74
C LYS A 97 17.79 -8.03 5.45
N ALA A 98 16.49 -7.75 5.56
CA ALA A 98 15.45 -8.72 5.28
C ALA A 98 15.50 -9.24 3.83
N VAL A 99 15.70 -8.36 2.84
CA VAL A 99 15.89 -8.77 1.43
C VAL A 99 17.12 -9.66 1.28
N ASN A 100 18.26 -9.23 1.83
CA ASN A 100 19.53 -9.95 1.70
C ASN A 100 19.45 -11.34 2.34
N ASP A 101 18.92 -11.43 3.57
CA ASP A 101 18.75 -12.70 4.28
C ASP A 101 17.82 -13.65 3.51
N THR A 102 16.73 -13.14 2.90
CA THR A 102 15.84 -13.95 2.06
C THR A 102 16.56 -14.46 0.80
N LYS A 103 17.33 -13.61 0.11
CA LYS A 103 18.14 -14.01 -1.06
C LYS A 103 19.17 -15.08 -0.72
N GLN A 104 19.67 -15.09 0.52
CA GLN A 104 20.60 -16.10 1.03
C GLN A 104 19.90 -17.37 1.58
N GLY A 105 18.56 -17.43 1.55
CA GLY A 105 17.81 -18.55 2.10
C GLY A 105 17.79 -18.63 3.63
N LEU A 106 18.24 -17.57 4.34
CA LEU A 106 18.29 -17.54 5.80
C LEU A 106 16.92 -17.36 6.46
N ARG A 107 15.92 -16.92 5.69
CA ARG A 107 14.56 -16.67 6.17
C ARG A 107 13.55 -16.60 5.03
N GLN A 108 12.28 -16.74 5.38
CA GLN A 108 11.18 -16.44 4.47
C GLN A 108 11.12 -14.94 4.14
N VAL A 109 10.51 -14.65 2.98
CA VAL A 109 10.28 -13.30 2.47
C VAL A 109 9.52 -12.44 3.48
N GLU A 110 9.91 -11.17 3.61
CA GLU A 110 9.20 -10.23 4.48
C GLU A 110 7.85 -9.86 3.86
N VAL A 111 6.78 -10.11 4.60
CA VAL A 111 5.43 -9.68 4.25
C VAL A 111 5.22 -8.26 4.76
N VAL A 112 4.68 -7.40 3.90
CA VAL A 112 4.46 -5.97 4.16
C VAL A 112 3.01 -5.62 3.86
N LYS A 113 2.28 -5.14 4.87
CA LYS A 113 0.98 -4.50 4.66
C LYS A 113 1.19 -3.10 4.11
N VAL A 114 0.45 -2.75 3.06
CA VAL A 114 0.51 -1.42 2.45
C VAL A 114 -0.82 -0.70 2.65
N TYR A 115 -0.74 0.47 3.25
CA TYR A 115 -1.84 1.43 3.34
C TYR A 115 -1.56 2.60 2.41
N GLU A 116 -2.51 2.95 1.55
CA GLU A 116 -2.37 4.04 0.59
C GLU A 116 -3.18 5.26 1.06
N LYS A 117 -2.52 6.42 1.11
CA LYS A 117 -3.19 7.68 1.43
C LYS A 117 -3.99 8.18 0.23
N ILE A 118 -5.32 8.21 0.37
CA ILE A 118 -6.21 8.72 -0.67
C ILE A 118 -6.29 10.25 -0.59
N MET A 119 -6.61 10.75 0.61
CA MET A 119 -6.68 12.18 0.92
C MET A 119 -6.46 12.42 2.41
N ASN A 120 -6.71 13.63 2.90
CA ASN A 120 -6.55 13.93 4.33
C ASN A 120 -7.55 13.10 5.14
N GLY A 121 -7.06 12.35 6.12
CA GLY A 121 -7.86 11.49 6.98
C GLY A 121 -8.34 10.17 6.37
N VAL A 122 -8.30 10.01 5.04
CA VAL A 122 -8.83 8.85 4.31
C VAL A 122 -7.70 7.99 3.76
N TRP A 123 -7.65 6.74 4.21
CA TRP A 123 -6.69 5.72 3.80
C TRP A 123 -7.41 4.52 3.19
N SER A 124 -6.68 3.74 2.41
CA SER A 124 -7.16 2.48 1.85
C SER A 124 -6.16 1.38 2.14
N PHE A 125 -6.62 0.23 2.63
CA PHE A 125 -5.78 -0.96 2.75
C PHE A 125 -5.54 -1.57 1.37
N LYS A 126 -4.34 -1.41 0.83
CA LYS A 126 -3.99 -1.80 -0.54
C LYS A 126 -3.71 -3.29 -0.69
N GLY A 127 -3.38 -3.97 0.42
CA GLY A 127 -3.10 -5.39 0.45
C GLY A 127 -1.79 -5.73 1.15
N CYS A 128 -1.46 -7.01 1.13
CA CYS A 128 -0.20 -7.55 1.61
C CYS A 128 0.73 -7.84 0.43
N PHE A 129 1.98 -7.42 0.55
CA PHE A 129 3.00 -7.52 -0.48
C PHE A 129 4.23 -8.24 0.07
N ASN A 130 4.93 -8.97 -0.78
CA ASN A 130 6.23 -9.54 -0.48
C ASN A 130 7.31 -8.51 -0.82
N LEU A 131 8.23 -8.24 0.10
CA LEU A 131 9.42 -7.42 -0.15
C LEU A 131 10.44 -8.26 -0.92
N ILE A 132 10.55 -8.03 -2.23
CA ILE A 132 11.32 -8.89 -3.14
C ILE A 132 12.71 -8.35 -3.46
N ASP A 133 12.89 -7.03 -3.47
CA ASP A 133 14.17 -6.43 -3.78
C ASP A 133 14.33 -5.00 -3.22
N TYR A 134 15.52 -4.42 -3.38
CA TYR A 134 15.78 -3.00 -3.23
C TYR A 134 16.87 -2.53 -4.20
N LYS A 135 16.88 -1.22 -4.47
CA LYS A 135 17.98 -0.53 -5.16
C LYS A 135 18.30 0.78 -4.45
N VAL A 136 19.54 1.24 -4.57
CA VAL A 136 19.95 2.58 -4.15
C VAL A 136 20.10 3.42 -5.41
N VAL A 137 19.37 4.54 -5.47
CA VAL A 137 19.39 5.43 -6.64
C VAL A 137 19.77 6.83 -6.22
N GLU A 138 20.47 7.54 -7.11
CA GLU A 138 20.68 8.97 -6.95
C GLU A 138 19.41 9.73 -7.34
N SER A 139 18.94 10.60 -6.45
CA SER A 139 17.76 11.43 -6.62
C SER A 139 18.03 12.81 -6.03
N GLN A 140 17.93 13.86 -6.84
CA GLN A 140 18.14 15.24 -6.41
C GLN A 140 19.46 15.45 -5.63
N LYS A 141 20.55 14.82 -6.10
CA LYS A 141 21.91 14.87 -5.51
C LYS A 141 22.10 14.14 -4.17
N ARG A 142 21.20 13.23 -3.82
CA ARG A 142 21.36 12.32 -2.67
C ARG A 142 20.97 10.89 -3.04
N LYS A 143 21.50 9.91 -2.33
CA LYS A 143 21.16 8.50 -2.47
C LYS A 143 19.92 8.17 -1.66
N VAL A 144 18.99 7.46 -2.29
CA VAL A 144 17.74 6.99 -1.66
C VAL A 144 17.54 5.52 -1.89
N PHE A 145 16.96 4.83 -0.91
CA PHE A 145 16.52 3.45 -1.07
C PHE A 145 15.20 3.42 -1.83
N ARG A 146 15.08 2.45 -2.73
CA ARG A 146 13.85 2.08 -3.43
C ARG A 146 13.59 0.61 -3.16
N PHE A 147 12.57 0.33 -2.38
CA PHE A 147 12.14 -1.02 -2.05
C PHE A 147 11.12 -1.50 -3.07
N ILE A 148 11.31 -2.71 -3.58
CA ILE A 148 10.43 -3.32 -4.58
C ILE A 148 9.57 -4.36 -3.88
N LEU A 149 8.25 -4.15 -3.94
CA LEU A 149 7.26 -5.01 -3.31
C LEU A 149 6.30 -5.56 -4.35
N GLN A 150 6.01 -6.86 -4.29
CA GLN A 150 5.08 -7.51 -5.21
C GLN A 150 3.87 -8.07 -4.45
N LEU A 151 2.66 -7.89 -4.99
CA LEU A 151 1.43 -8.34 -4.34
C LEU A 151 1.49 -9.83 -3.97
N SER A 152 1.20 -10.16 -2.71
CA SER A 152 1.27 -11.53 -2.19
C SER A 152 -0.07 -12.24 -2.40
N TYR A 153 -0.09 -13.27 -3.25
CA TYR A 153 -1.31 -14.02 -3.59
C TYR A 153 -1.67 -15.11 -2.58
N THR A 154 -0.77 -15.41 -1.62
CA THR A 154 -0.96 -16.47 -0.62
C THR A 154 -1.91 -16.09 0.52
N GLN A 155 -2.53 -14.91 0.46
CA GLN A 155 -3.55 -14.47 1.41
C GLN A 155 -4.93 -14.43 0.73
N ASN A 156 -5.50 -15.62 0.49
CA ASN A 156 -6.91 -15.88 0.14
C ASN A 156 -7.64 -14.80 -0.67
N LEU A 157 -7.28 -14.69 -1.95
CA LEU A 157 -8.16 -14.15 -2.99
C LEU A 157 -8.29 -15.24 -4.05
N ASP A 158 -9.51 -15.75 -4.25
CA ASP A 158 -9.84 -16.88 -5.13
C ASP A 158 -9.10 -16.82 -6.47
N ILE A 159 -8.13 -17.72 -6.64
CA ILE A 159 -7.34 -17.91 -7.86
C ILE A 159 -7.96 -19.06 -8.66
N SER A 160 -9.25 -18.96 -9.00
CA SER A 160 -9.92 -19.98 -9.82
C SER A 160 -10.09 -19.57 -11.28
N VAL A 161 -9.43 -18.49 -11.75
CA VAL A 161 -9.45 -18.14 -13.19
C VAL A 161 -8.13 -17.45 -13.60
N MET A 162 -7.12 -18.22 -13.99
CA MET A 162 -5.97 -17.71 -14.74
C MET A 162 -5.74 -18.54 -16.01
N GLY A 163 -6.56 -18.25 -17.02
CA GLY A 163 -6.28 -18.56 -18.42
C GLY A 163 -5.99 -17.26 -19.17
N GLN A 164 -4.70 -16.99 -19.38
CA GLN A 164 -4.07 -16.10 -20.38
C GLN A 164 -4.51 -14.62 -20.55
N ASN A 165 -3.45 -13.79 -20.64
CA ASN A 165 -3.34 -12.45 -21.22
C ASN A 165 -3.68 -11.19 -20.38
N ILE A 166 -2.62 -10.37 -20.25
CA ILE A 166 -2.49 -9.01 -19.69
C ILE A 166 -2.50 -8.96 -18.15
N PRO A 167 -1.52 -8.29 -17.49
CA PRO A 167 -1.65 -7.88 -16.10
C PRO A 167 -2.75 -6.83 -16.02
N GLN A 168 -4.01 -7.26 -15.97
CA GLN A 168 -5.12 -6.37 -15.69
C GLN A 168 -4.88 -5.81 -14.29
N ILE A 169 -4.60 -4.50 -14.22
CA ILE A 169 -4.17 -3.77 -13.03
C ILE A 169 -5.15 -4.06 -11.89
N ARG A 170 -4.77 -4.99 -11.01
CA ARG A 170 -5.61 -5.44 -9.88
C ARG A 170 -5.80 -4.31 -8.86
N LEU A 171 -4.84 -3.39 -8.81
CA LEU A 171 -4.86 -2.24 -7.92
C LEU A 171 -5.62 -1.08 -8.56
N ILE A 172 -6.59 -0.52 -7.85
CA ILE A 172 -7.27 0.70 -8.31
C ILE A 172 -6.29 1.88 -8.19
N PRO A 173 -6.01 2.63 -9.28
CA PRO A 173 -5.15 3.79 -9.24
C PRO A 173 -5.65 4.86 -8.27
N LEU A 174 -4.72 5.64 -7.70
CA LEU A 174 -5.05 6.70 -6.74
C LEU A 174 -6.03 7.73 -7.32
N GLU A 175 -5.83 8.18 -8.57
CA GLU A 175 -6.70 9.18 -9.19
C GLU A 175 -8.13 8.64 -9.38
N VAL A 176 -8.27 7.37 -9.77
CA VAL A 176 -9.57 6.71 -9.84
C VAL A 176 -10.23 6.65 -8.46
N LYS A 177 -9.49 6.28 -7.40
CA LYS A 177 -10.01 6.27 -6.02
C LYS A 177 -10.49 7.66 -5.58
N LYS A 178 -9.76 8.73 -5.93
CA LYS A 178 -10.17 10.11 -5.61
C LYS A 178 -11.44 10.52 -6.34
N GLU A 179 -11.54 10.24 -7.64
CA GLU A 179 -12.73 10.58 -8.43
C GLU A 179 -13.96 9.81 -7.95
N VAL A 180 -13.83 8.50 -7.68
CA VAL A 180 -14.90 7.69 -7.09
C VAL A 180 -15.31 8.22 -5.73
N TRP A 181 -14.35 8.54 -4.85
CA TRP A 181 -14.66 9.10 -3.53
C TRP A 181 -15.44 10.42 -3.61
N LYS A 182 -15.02 11.31 -4.51
CA LYS A 182 -15.67 12.60 -4.76
C LYS A 182 -17.07 12.42 -5.33
N ARG A 183 -17.23 11.56 -6.34
CA ARG A 183 -18.50 11.23 -6.99
C ARG A 183 -19.50 10.64 -6.01
N ASP A 184 -19.06 9.63 -5.24
CA ASP A 184 -19.91 8.88 -4.31
C ASP A 184 -20.05 9.58 -2.95
N LYS A 185 -19.39 10.74 -2.77
CA LYS A 185 -19.45 11.59 -1.58
C LYS A 185 -19.08 10.86 -0.29
N GLY A 186 -18.16 9.90 -0.38
CA GLY A 186 -17.75 9.05 0.76
C GLY A 186 -18.91 8.22 1.34
N LYS A 187 -19.85 7.78 0.50
CA LYS A 187 -21.03 7.00 0.91
C LYS A 187 -21.21 5.78 0.02
N CYS A 188 -21.80 4.73 0.57
CA CYS A 188 -22.25 3.59 -0.21
C CYS A 188 -23.30 4.05 -1.22
N VAL A 189 -23.11 3.71 -2.50
CA VAL A 189 -24.03 4.14 -3.56
C VAL A 189 -25.41 3.47 -3.52
N ILE A 190 -25.55 2.39 -2.73
CA ILE A 190 -26.81 1.65 -2.60
C ILE A 190 -27.64 2.13 -1.40
N CYS A 191 -27.03 2.28 -0.22
CA CYS A 191 -27.77 2.63 1.01
C CYS A 191 -27.33 3.92 1.70
N GLY A 192 -26.31 4.62 1.20
CA GLY A 192 -25.82 5.86 1.80
C GLY A 192 -24.98 5.70 3.06
N ALA A 193 -24.67 4.47 3.50
CA ALA A 193 -23.78 4.23 4.64
C ALA A 193 -22.41 4.90 4.47
N THR A 194 -21.82 5.39 5.56
CA THR A 194 -20.54 6.12 5.56
C THR A 194 -19.39 5.34 6.20
N THR A 195 -19.65 4.10 6.65
CA THR A 195 -18.70 3.27 7.41
C THR A 195 -18.51 1.93 6.72
N ASN A 196 -17.36 1.27 6.99
CA ASN A 196 -16.99 -0.01 6.39
C ASN A 196 -17.14 0.01 4.86
N LEU A 197 -16.57 1.06 4.25
CA LEU A 197 -16.64 1.28 2.81
C LEU A 197 -15.49 0.58 2.10
N HIS A 198 -15.75 0.12 0.89
CA HIS A 198 -14.80 -0.54 0.02
C HIS A 198 -14.91 0.07 -1.37
N PHE A 199 -13.76 0.23 -2.05
CA PHE A 199 -13.78 0.42 -3.50
C PHE A 199 -14.02 -0.95 -4.14
N ASP A 200 -15.09 -1.07 -4.89
CA ASP A 200 -15.51 -2.31 -5.54
C ASP A 200 -15.76 -2.09 -7.03
N HIS A 201 -15.43 -3.09 -7.85
CA HIS A 201 -15.55 -3.02 -9.30
C HIS A 201 -16.96 -3.40 -9.74
N ASP A 202 -17.63 -2.60 -10.56
CA ASP A 202 -18.95 -2.95 -11.11
C ASP A 202 -18.91 -4.22 -11.96
N LEU A 203 -18.05 -4.22 -12.98
CA LEU A 203 -17.72 -5.39 -13.79
C LEU A 203 -16.43 -6.02 -13.25
N PRO A 204 -16.44 -7.31 -12.85
CA PRO A 204 -15.23 -8.01 -12.44
C PRO A 204 -14.23 -8.16 -13.59
N PHE A 205 -12.94 -8.27 -13.25
CA PHE A 205 -11.87 -8.52 -14.23
C PHE A 205 -12.11 -9.76 -15.09
N SER A 206 -12.59 -10.85 -14.49
CA SER A 206 -12.92 -12.09 -15.21
C SER A 206 -13.95 -11.90 -16.33
N LYS A 207 -14.70 -10.79 -16.30
CA LYS A 207 -15.70 -10.42 -17.30
C LYS A 207 -15.28 -9.17 -18.11
N GLY A 208 -14.00 -8.79 -18.09
CA GLY A 208 -13.45 -7.65 -18.86
C GLY A 208 -13.47 -6.31 -18.12
N GLY A 209 -13.71 -6.31 -16.81
CA GLY A 209 -13.65 -5.10 -15.98
C GLY A 209 -12.27 -4.44 -15.95
N THR A 210 -12.26 -3.11 -15.75
CA THR A 210 -11.03 -2.31 -15.66
C THR A 210 -10.96 -1.52 -14.34
N SER A 211 -9.75 -1.35 -13.80
CA SER A 211 -9.47 -0.43 -12.69
C SER A 211 -9.16 0.99 -13.15
N LEU A 212 -8.99 1.22 -14.46
CA LEU A 212 -8.44 2.47 -14.98
C LEU A 212 -9.45 3.60 -15.10
N THR A 213 -10.74 3.33 -14.86
CA THR A 213 -11.81 4.32 -14.96
C THR A 213 -12.66 4.29 -13.71
N GLU A 214 -13.10 5.47 -13.28
CA GLU A 214 -14.05 5.64 -12.19
C GLU A 214 -15.41 5.03 -12.54
N LYS A 215 -15.76 4.89 -13.82
CA LYS A 215 -17.05 4.33 -14.25
C LYS A 215 -17.24 2.87 -13.88
N ASN A 216 -16.14 2.12 -13.71
CA ASN A 216 -16.20 0.71 -13.34
C ASN A 216 -15.89 0.48 -11.85
N VAL A 217 -15.81 1.53 -11.03
CA VAL A 217 -15.49 1.44 -9.60
C VAL A 217 -16.50 2.26 -8.80
N LYS A 218 -16.95 1.74 -7.66
CA LYS A 218 -17.92 2.40 -6.78
C LYS A 218 -17.61 2.15 -5.30
N LEU A 219 -18.20 2.98 -4.44
CA LEU A 219 -18.19 2.76 -3.01
C LEU A 219 -19.35 1.87 -2.58
N LEU A 220 -19.03 0.73 -1.97
CA LEU A 220 -19.99 -0.15 -1.31
C LEU A 220 -19.66 -0.29 0.16
N CYS A 221 -20.69 -0.39 1.02
CA CYS A 221 -20.48 -0.86 2.38
C CYS A 221 -20.26 -2.38 2.39
N LEU A 222 -19.66 -2.92 3.45
CA LEU A 222 -19.38 -4.34 3.61
C LEU A 222 -20.58 -5.25 3.26
N LYS A 223 -21.78 -4.90 3.74
CA LYS A 223 -23.01 -5.67 3.45
C LYS A 223 -23.26 -5.79 1.95
N HIS A 224 -23.35 -4.66 1.24
CA HIS A 224 -23.64 -4.65 -0.19
C HIS A 224 -22.50 -5.23 -1.03
N ASN A 225 -21.25 -5.08 -0.57
CA ASN A 225 -20.10 -5.70 -1.21
C ASN A 225 -20.21 -7.22 -1.20
N LEU A 226 -20.51 -7.82 -0.04
CA LEU A 226 -20.70 -9.26 0.10
C LEU A 226 -21.90 -9.78 -0.70
N GLU A 227 -23.03 -9.07 -0.66
CA GLU A 227 -24.23 -9.40 -1.45
C GLU A 227 -23.95 -9.41 -2.96
N LYS A 228 -23.10 -8.49 -3.43
CA LYS A 228 -22.68 -8.45 -4.84
C LYS A 228 -21.76 -9.61 -5.19
N SER A 229 -20.76 -9.92 -4.36
CA SER A 229 -19.87 -11.05 -4.59
C SER A 229 -20.66 -12.36 -4.73
N ALA A 230 -21.65 -12.58 -3.86
CA ALA A 230 -22.51 -13.78 -3.89
C ALA A 230 -23.37 -13.93 -5.16
N LYS A 231 -23.55 -12.87 -5.96
CA LYS A 231 -24.35 -12.87 -7.20
C LYS A 231 -23.51 -12.96 -8.47
N ILE A 232 -22.20 -12.83 -8.34
CA ILE A 232 -21.27 -12.70 -9.47
C ILE A 232 -20.52 -14.00 -9.74
N GLU A 233 -20.48 -14.91 -8.76
CA GLU A 233 -20.00 -16.29 -8.87
C GLU A 233 -20.79 -17.11 -9.91
#